data_AF-A0A7S4NAJ0-F1
#
_entry.id   AF-A0A7S4NAJ0-F1
#
_cell.length_a   1.000
_cell.length_b   1.000
_cell.length_c   1.000
_cell.angle_alpha   90.00
_cell.angle_beta   90.00
_cell.angle_gamma   90.00
#
_symmetry.space_group_name_H-M   'P 1'
#
loop_
_entity.id
_entity.type
_entity.pdbx_description
1 polymer ?
#
loop_
_entity_poly.entity_id
_entity_poly.type
_entity_poly.pdbx_seq_one_letter_code
_entity_poly.pdbx_strand_id
1 'polypeptide(L)'
;ALQVQAAAMDPAQELADLQNRFHLLEGDRKAFYEQSQLTLKQNKEVCDELRRENKELRAALGGSTEKKSEQGQETNAIQEAELVRVEAQLTQLRQRQNQVACGNKLKEQLMHKLEDELRDLQRSSSRPAHEANPLMRQIRTLENRLDKAMIKYNEAQSIRKTYDQIVKRLKEERVNFDNQLGAIEATLHAKEHDYEELLLMSHDASHAKDVAKAELLKLQSLVAEERKAREKELTERRNAVQAREEMHNRMVEREKARHDIVLEAKGDLSNEAEQALKQNVVTNALHHTLNSNVVEGEQQVMSAYETAFRKIKEATGVGDVNEVIQKFLTQEQTQDNLVTMTKEAQARIEQLAEERLSTKTMVDEMKYSGGGGQSSRQEVEQWERKLSDAQNALERVKLRHTRMTKVFIDVRAGIEHMADKLETVKLEVPSVPISDETIVDVMLQCDSKLMKMYDVVGTLPDDDAADRDLLGGGGDRDGPSSDSQGYNVRVALSNDEYDEGDDDDDDDLDGMEADIPDRQQMKKMHGAMLDKATAKNKRKKKGKFGAESAAGVKAASAKGGPVGKGGASTGGRKLDTD
;
A
#
# COMPACT_ATOMS: atom_id res chain seq x y z
N ALA A 1 48.86 186.92 -2.21
CA ALA A 1 49.75 188.10 -2.32
C ALA A 1 49.80 188.55 -3.77
N LEU A 2 49.99 189.85 -4.02
CA LEU A 2 50.03 190.57 -5.32
C LEU A 2 48.64 191.01 -5.80
N GLN A 3 48.08 192.15 -5.37
CA GLN A 3 48.55 193.55 -5.44
C GLN A 3 48.64 194.06 -6.89
N VAL A 4 47.50 194.49 -7.41
CA VAL A 4 47.40 195.38 -8.57
C VAL A 4 46.65 196.63 -8.14
N GLN A 5 47.27 197.75 -8.45
CA GLN A 5 46.93 199.12 -8.08
C GLN A 5 45.53 199.54 -8.47
N ALA A 6 44.94 200.36 -7.58
CA ALA A 6 43.89 201.30 -7.91
C ALA A 6 44.42 202.31 -8.95
N ALA A 7 43.75 202.37 -10.09
CA ALA A 7 43.78 203.49 -11.01
C ALA A 7 42.38 204.12 -10.98
N ALA A 8 42.30 205.40 -10.65
CA ALA A 8 41.05 206.15 -10.58
C ALA A 8 40.31 206.08 -11.92
N MET A 9 39.11 205.52 -11.93
CA MET A 9 38.20 205.54 -13.08
C MET A 9 37.32 206.78 -13.04
N ASP A 10 37.12 207.33 -14.23
CA ASP A 10 36.39 208.56 -14.56
C ASP A 10 34.89 208.40 -14.23
N PRO A 11 34.20 209.39 -13.61
CA PRO A 11 32.78 209.29 -13.23
C PRO A 11 31.80 208.89 -14.36
N ALA A 12 32.18 209.03 -15.64
CA ALA A 12 31.38 208.53 -16.76
C ALA A 12 31.34 206.99 -16.86
N GLN A 13 32.38 206.30 -16.40
CA GLN A 13 32.47 204.84 -16.45
C GLN A 13 31.66 204.18 -15.32
N GLU A 14 31.57 204.79 -14.13
CA GLU A 14 30.72 204.27 -13.04
C GLU A 14 29.22 204.33 -13.39
N LEU A 15 28.77 205.34 -14.14
CA LEU A 15 27.37 205.45 -14.58
C LEU A 15 27.01 204.36 -15.60
N ALA A 16 27.92 204.08 -16.55
CA ALA A 16 27.71 203.06 -17.58
C ALA A 16 27.67 201.64 -16.97
N ASP A 17 28.52 201.34 -16.00
CA ASP A 17 28.50 200.06 -15.27
C ASP A 17 27.22 199.89 -14.44
N LEU A 18 26.72 200.97 -13.82
CA LEU A 18 25.48 200.91 -13.05
C LEU A 18 24.25 200.71 -13.95
N GLN A 19 24.23 201.30 -15.15
CA GLN A 19 23.16 201.09 -16.14
C GLN A 19 23.16 199.66 -16.69
N ASN A 20 24.34 199.10 -17.01
CA ASN A 20 24.46 197.71 -17.45
C ASN A 20 23.98 196.73 -16.37
N ARG A 21 24.30 196.99 -15.10
CA ARG A 21 23.87 196.14 -13.98
C ARG A 21 22.35 196.20 -13.77
N PHE A 22 21.71 197.36 -14.00
CA PHE A 22 20.26 197.49 -13.88
C PHE A 22 19.53 196.73 -15.00
N HIS A 23 20.01 196.81 -16.25
CA HIS A 23 19.44 196.04 -17.36
C HIS A 23 19.54 194.52 -17.17
N LEU A 24 20.67 194.04 -16.62
CA LEU A 24 20.83 192.62 -16.33
C LEU A 24 19.85 192.14 -15.24
N LEU A 25 19.65 192.94 -14.19
CA LEU A 25 18.68 192.66 -13.12
C LEU A 25 17.22 192.67 -13.62
N GLU A 26 16.88 193.54 -14.57
CA GLU A 26 15.55 193.51 -15.20
C GLU A 26 15.35 192.27 -16.08
N GLY A 27 16.41 191.84 -16.78
CA GLY A 27 16.43 190.58 -17.53
C GLY A 27 16.21 189.36 -16.62
N ASP A 28 16.94 189.27 -15.51
CA ASP A 28 16.79 188.19 -14.53
C ASP A 28 15.39 188.21 -13.89
N ARG A 29 14.86 189.39 -13.53
CA ARG A 29 13.51 189.49 -12.96
C ARG A 29 12.44 188.98 -13.93
N LYS A 30 12.60 189.26 -15.23
CA LYS A 30 11.67 188.79 -16.26
C LYS A 30 11.77 187.28 -16.47
N ALA A 31 12.99 186.73 -16.53
CA ALA A 31 13.21 185.29 -16.65
C ALA A 31 12.62 184.50 -15.46
N PHE A 32 12.80 184.98 -14.22
CA PHE A 32 12.21 184.35 -13.04
C PHE A 32 10.67 184.37 -13.04
N TYR A 33 10.06 185.47 -13.51
CA TYR A 33 8.60 185.56 -13.60
C TYR A 33 8.03 184.63 -14.69
N GLU A 34 8.68 184.55 -15.85
CA GLU A 34 8.29 183.64 -16.93
C GLU A 34 8.45 182.16 -16.52
N GLN A 35 9.55 181.81 -15.83
CA GLN A 35 9.78 180.46 -15.27
C GLN A 35 8.69 180.07 -14.25
N SER A 36 8.29 181.00 -13.38
CA SER A 36 7.24 180.79 -12.37
C SER A 36 5.85 180.61 -13.01
N GLN A 37 5.51 181.41 -14.03
CA GLN A 37 4.26 181.25 -14.77
C GLN A 37 4.19 179.92 -15.53
N LEU A 38 5.30 179.46 -16.12
CA LEU A 38 5.37 178.17 -16.81
C LEU A 38 5.16 177.00 -15.84
N THR A 39 5.83 177.01 -14.69
CA THR A 39 5.66 175.97 -13.65
C THR A 39 4.24 175.96 -13.09
N LEU A 40 3.59 177.13 -12.96
CA LEU A 40 2.20 177.20 -12.51
C LEU A 40 1.21 176.58 -13.52
N LYS A 41 1.47 176.75 -14.82
CA LYS A 41 0.66 176.11 -15.89
C LYS A 41 0.85 174.60 -15.89
N GLN A 42 2.09 174.11 -15.82
CA GLN A 42 2.39 172.68 -15.74
C GLN A 42 1.72 172.03 -14.52
N ASN A 43 1.76 172.68 -13.35
CA ASN A 43 1.11 172.16 -12.15
C ASN A 43 -0.42 172.10 -12.27
N LYS A 44 -1.06 173.01 -13.02
CA LYS A 44 -2.50 172.95 -13.29
C LYS A 44 -2.86 171.77 -14.20
N GLU A 45 -2.10 171.54 -15.26
CA GLU A 45 -2.32 170.42 -16.19
C GLU A 45 -2.21 169.07 -15.46
N VAL A 46 -1.19 168.89 -14.61
CA VAL A 46 -1.03 167.67 -13.79
C VAL A 46 -2.21 167.44 -12.83
N CYS A 47 -2.75 168.51 -12.22
CA CYS A 47 -3.91 168.38 -11.34
C CYS A 47 -5.18 167.94 -12.08
N ASP A 48 -5.38 168.40 -13.31
CA ASP A 48 -6.53 168.04 -14.13
C ASP A 48 -6.42 166.60 -14.66
N GLU A 49 -5.21 166.14 -15.02
CA GLU A 49 -4.95 164.74 -15.36
C GLU A 49 -5.26 163.81 -14.17
N LEU A 50 -4.74 164.12 -12.98
CA LEU A 50 -4.98 163.31 -11.77
C LEU A 50 -6.47 163.26 -11.37
N ARG A 51 -7.24 164.32 -11.65
CA ARG A 51 -8.69 164.34 -11.42
C ARG A 51 -9.43 163.44 -12.42
N ARG A 52 -9.00 163.42 -13.67
CA ARG A 52 -9.56 162.55 -14.72
C ARG A 52 -9.32 161.07 -14.38
N GLU A 53 -8.09 160.73 -14.00
CA GLU A 53 -7.73 159.37 -13.57
C GLU A 53 -8.51 158.92 -12.33
N ASN A 54 -8.68 159.79 -11.33
CA ASN A 54 -9.48 159.46 -10.15
C ASN A 54 -10.96 159.19 -10.49
N LYS A 55 -11.52 159.90 -11.46
CA LYS A 55 -12.90 159.67 -11.91
C LYS A 55 -13.03 158.32 -12.63
N GLU A 56 -12.06 157.96 -13.47
CA GLU A 56 -12.02 156.66 -14.15
C GLU A 56 -11.85 155.50 -13.17
N LEU A 57 -10.95 155.61 -12.18
CA LEU A 57 -10.74 154.57 -11.17
C LEU A 57 -11.98 154.35 -10.28
N ARG A 58 -12.71 155.41 -9.92
CA ARG A 58 -13.98 155.27 -9.18
C ARG A 58 -15.05 154.57 -10.01
N ALA A 59 -15.15 154.85 -11.30
CA ALA A 59 -16.08 154.16 -12.18
C ALA A 59 -15.72 152.67 -12.36
N ALA A 60 -14.43 152.35 -12.48
CA ALA A 60 -13.95 150.97 -12.59
C ALA A 60 -14.18 150.15 -11.30
N LEU A 61 -14.03 150.78 -10.13
CA LEU A 61 -14.31 150.12 -8.85
C LEU A 61 -15.81 149.88 -8.64
N GLY A 62 -16.67 150.86 -8.96
CA GLY A 62 -18.13 150.68 -8.88
C GLY A 62 -18.64 149.52 -9.75
N GLY A 63 -18.12 149.39 -10.98
CA GLY A 63 -18.49 148.29 -11.88
C GLY A 63 -17.95 146.90 -11.48
N SER A 64 -16.89 146.85 -10.66
CA SER A 64 -16.24 145.59 -10.24
C SER A 64 -16.81 145.04 -8.92
N THR A 65 -17.35 145.89 -8.05
CA THR A 65 -17.97 145.47 -6.80
C THR A 65 -19.38 144.91 -6.99
N GLU A 66 -20.17 145.45 -7.92
CA GLU A 66 -21.53 144.91 -8.18
C GLU A 66 -21.50 143.55 -8.89
N LYS A 67 -20.48 143.25 -9.71
CA LYS A 67 -20.39 141.97 -10.45
C LYS A 67 -19.76 140.80 -9.66
N LYS A 68 -19.09 141.06 -8.52
CA LYS A 68 -18.43 140.00 -7.73
C LYS A 68 -19.31 139.36 -6.65
N SER A 69 -20.44 139.96 -6.28
CA SER A 69 -21.25 139.46 -5.17
C SER A 69 -22.22 138.34 -5.54
N GLU A 70 -22.74 138.30 -6.78
CA GLU A 70 -23.82 137.34 -7.13
C GLU A 70 -23.31 136.11 -7.89
N GLN A 71 -22.25 136.20 -8.71
CA GLN A 71 -21.73 135.07 -9.48
C GLN A 71 -20.74 134.15 -8.71
N GLY A 72 -20.14 134.64 -7.63
CA GLY A 72 -19.14 133.89 -6.85
C GLY A 72 -19.72 132.93 -5.80
N GLN A 73 -20.96 133.14 -5.34
CA GLN A 73 -21.59 132.29 -4.34
C GLN A 73 -22.27 131.06 -4.97
N GLU A 74 -22.93 131.22 -6.11
CA GLU A 74 -23.58 130.11 -6.83
C GLU A 74 -22.56 129.11 -7.41
N THR A 75 -21.45 129.60 -7.96
CA THR A 75 -20.40 128.75 -8.54
C THR A 75 -19.61 127.96 -7.49
N ASN A 76 -19.33 128.55 -6.33
CA ASN A 76 -18.69 127.83 -5.22
C ASN A 76 -19.61 126.78 -4.60
N ALA A 77 -20.90 127.06 -4.43
CA ALA A 77 -21.85 126.09 -3.86
C ALA A 77 -22.03 124.85 -4.78
N ILE A 78 -22.03 125.04 -6.09
CA ILE A 78 -22.10 123.93 -7.06
C ILE A 78 -20.81 123.10 -7.04
N GLN A 79 -19.64 123.75 -7.00
CA GLN A 79 -18.35 123.04 -6.91
C GLN A 79 -18.20 122.28 -5.58
N GLU A 80 -18.68 122.83 -4.47
CA GLU A 80 -18.67 122.17 -3.17
C GLU A 80 -19.62 120.96 -3.14
N ALA A 81 -20.80 121.06 -3.75
CA ALA A 81 -21.71 119.93 -3.92
C ALA A 81 -21.13 118.83 -4.83
N GLU A 82 -20.41 119.21 -5.89
CA GLU A 82 -19.69 118.25 -6.75
C GLU A 82 -18.53 117.57 -6.03
N LEU A 83 -17.76 118.31 -5.22
CA LEU A 83 -16.70 117.73 -4.39
C LEU A 83 -17.26 116.73 -3.38
N VAL A 84 -18.33 117.06 -2.67
CA VAL A 84 -19.01 116.13 -1.74
C VAL A 84 -19.52 114.89 -2.48
N ARG A 85 -20.05 115.05 -3.70
CA ARG A 85 -20.49 113.92 -4.53
C ARG A 85 -19.31 113.03 -4.97
N VAL A 86 -18.19 113.62 -5.36
CA VAL A 86 -16.96 112.89 -5.74
C VAL A 86 -16.35 112.21 -4.52
N GLU A 87 -16.34 112.84 -3.35
CA GLU A 87 -15.92 112.24 -2.09
C GLU A 87 -16.81 111.06 -1.69
N ALA A 88 -18.13 111.19 -1.85
CA ALA A 88 -19.07 110.09 -1.64
C ALA A 88 -18.82 108.94 -2.63
N GLN A 89 -18.49 109.24 -3.89
CA GLN A 89 -18.12 108.21 -4.88
C GLN A 89 -16.77 107.56 -4.55
N LEU A 90 -15.77 108.33 -4.11
CA LEU A 90 -14.45 107.82 -3.70
C LEU A 90 -14.56 106.93 -2.46
N THR A 91 -15.38 107.32 -1.48
CA THR A 91 -15.64 106.49 -0.29
C THR A 91 -16.37 105.20 -0.66
N GLN A 92 -17.36 105.24 -1.55
CA GLN A 92 -18.01 104.03 -2.09
C GLN A 92 -17.05 103.14 -2.88
N LEU A 93 -16.17 103.71 -3.70
CA LEU A 93 -15.16 102.96 -4.44
C LEU A 93 -14.13 102.33 -3.52
N ARG A 94 -13.68 103.03 -2.46
CA ARG A 94 -12.80 102.47 -1.43
C ARG A 94 -13.49 101.35 -0.65
N GLN A 95 -14.77 101.50 -0.31
CA GLN A 95 -15.54 100.44 0.32
C GLN A 95 -15.64 99.21 -0.58
N ARG A 96 -15.94 99.39 -1.88
CA ARG A 96 -15.93 98.30 -2.87
C ARG A 96 -14.54 97.66 -3.00
N GLN A 97 -13.47 98.45 -3.06
CA GLN A 97 -12.11 97.95 -3.14
C GLN A 97 -11.75 97.13 -1.90
N ASN A 98 -12.08 97.61 -0.71
CA ASN A 98 -11.87 96.88 0.55
C ASN A 98 -12.69 95.58 0.60
N GLN A 99 -13.94 95.61 0.10
CA GLN A 99 -14.80 94.43 0.03
C GLN A 99 -14.23 93.39 -0.94
N VAL A 100 -13.77 93.80 -2.13
CA VAL A 100 -13.11 92.92 -3.11
C VAL A 100 -11.79 92.40 -2.56
N ALA A 101 -10.99 93.23 -1.89
CA ALA A 101 -9.72 92.82 -1.28
C ALA A 101 -9.94 91.78 -0.16
N CYS A 102 -10.94 91.98 0.70
CA CYS A 102 -11.30 90.98 1.71
C CYS A 102 -11.82 89.69 1.07
N GLY A 103 -12.65 89.80 0.03
CA GLY A 103 -13.15 88.65 -0.73
C GLY A 103 -12.02 87.85 -1.40
N ASN A 104 -11.02 88.52 -1.96
CA ASN A 104 -9.85 87.88 -2.56
C ASN A 104 -8.98 87.19 -1.51
N LYS A 105 -8.72 87.83 -0.36
CA LYS A 105 -8.01 87.19 0.76
C LYS A 105 -8.70 85.93 1.26
N LEU A 106 -10.03 85.94 1.36
CA LEU A 106 -10.79 84.76 1.75
C LEU A 106 -10.65 83.63 0.71
N LYS A 107 -10.70 83.96 -0.58
CA LYS A 107 -10.52 83.00 -1.67
C LYS A 107 -9.09 82.44 -1.72
N GLU A 108 -8.07 83.26 -1.47
CA GLU A 108 -6.68 82.79 -1.35
C GLU A 108 -6.52 81.81 -0.18
N GLN A 109 -7.10 82.12 0.99
CA GLN A 109 -7.11 81.19 2.12
C GLN A 109 -7.83 79.88 1.79
N LEU A 110 -8.94 79.95 1.06
CA LEU A 110 -9.67 78.75 0.63
C LEU A 110 -8.85 77.94 -0.40
N MET A 111 -8.18 78.61 -1.33
CA MET A 111 -7.31 77.94 -2.31
C MET A 111 -6.15 77.23 -1.61
N HIS A 112 -5.52 77.85 -0.62
CA HIS A 112 -4.47 77.18 0.16
C HIS A 112 -5.00 75.96 0.93
N LYS A 113 -6.20 76.04 1.52
CA LYS A 113 -6.83 74.88 2.16
C LYS A 113 -7.08 73.75 1.15
N LEU A 114 -7.63 74.08 -0.02
CA LEU A 114 -7.87 73.11 -1.08
C LEU A 114 -6.57 72.53 -1.64
N GLU A 115 -5.50 73.33 -1.75
CA GLU A 115 -4.17 72.84 -2.14
C GLU A 115 -3.58 71.88 -1.10
N ASP A 116 -3.75 72.16 0.18
CA ASP A 116 -3.31 71.28 1.27
C ASP A 116 -4.14 69.99 1.30
N GLU A 117 -5.46 70.07 1.15
CA GLU A 117 -6.33 68.91 1.00
C GLU A 117 -5.96 68.07 -0.22
N LEU A 118 -5.63 68.71 -1.35
CA LEU A 118 -5.20 68.03 -2.57
C LEU A 118 -3.83 67.36 -2.37
N ARG A 119 -2.90 68.00 -1.67
CA ARG A 119 -1.61 67.39 -1.28
C ARG A 119 -1.81 66.20 -0.36
N ASP A 120 -2.73 66.28 0.60
CA ASP A 120 -3.02 65.17 1.50
C ASP A 120 -3.72 64.01 0.77
N LEU A 121 -4.65 64.31 -0.13
CA LEU A 121 -5.22 63.31 -1.05
C LEU A 121 -4.17 62.68 -1.96
N GLN A 122 -3.22 63.45 -2.48
CA GLN A 122 -2.12 62.93 -3.29
C GLN A 122 -1.17 62.04 -2.48
N ARG A 123 -0.91 62.37 -1.21
CA ARG A 123 -0.15 61.51 -0.30
C ARG A 123 -0.89 60.22 0.02
N SER A 124 -2.21 60.28 0.23
CA SER A 124 -3.02 59.07 0.46
C SER A 124 -3.25 58.25 -0.82
N SER A 125 -3.28 58.90 -1.99
CA SER A 125 -3.45 58.27 -3.30
C SER A 125 -2.13 57.78 -3.89
N SER A 126 -0.99 58.18 -3.33
CA SER A 126 0.29 57.52 -3.56
C SER A 126 0.16 56.10 -3.01
N ARG A 127 -0.36 55.20 -3.86
CA ARG A 127 -0.37 53.76 -3.64
C ARG A 127 1.01 53.41 -3.10
N PRO A 128 1.14 52.94 -1.85
CA PRO A 128 2.41 52.39 -1.39
C PRO A 128 2.77 51.32 -2.42
N ALA A 129 3.92 51.48 -3.07
CA ALA A 129 4.36 50.62 -4.16
C ALA A 129 4.06 49.17 -3.77
N HIS A 130 3.16 48.53 -4.51
CA HIS A 130 2.57 47.22 -4.19
C HIS A 130 3.64 46.11 -4.06
N GLU A 131 4.87 46.39 -4.53
CA GLU A 131 6.04 45.54 -4.46
C GLU A 131 6.85 45.66 -3.14
N ALA A 132 6.65 46.74 -2.38
CA ALA A 132 7.33 46.99 -1.11
C ALA A 132 6.49 46.63 0.11
N ASN A 133 5.26 46.12 -0.07
CA ASN A 133 4.43 45.67 1.04
C ASN A 133 5.02 44.36 1.62
N PRO A 134 5.48 44.33 2.89
CA PRO A 134 6.02 43.12 3.53
C PRO A 134 5.03 41.96 3.48
N LEU A 135 3.72 42.24 3.49
CA LEU A 135 2.66 41.24 3.34
C LEU A 135 2.74 40.51 2.00
N MET A 136 3.03 41.21 0.90
CA MET A 136 3.12 40.59 -0.43
C MET A 136 4.34 39.68 -0.55
N ARG A 137 5.46 40.03 0.08
CA ARG A 137 6.62 39.13 0.16
C ARG A 137 6.30 37.90 0.99
N GLN A 138 5.56 38.06 2.09
CA GLN A 138 5.11 36.96 2.92
C GLN A 138 4.14 36.03 2.19
N ILE A 139 3.21 36.57 1.40
CA ILE A 139 2.32 35.78 0.54
C ILE A 139 3.15 34.95 -0.45
N ARG A 140 4.10 35.58 -1.15
CA ARG A 140 4.99 34.87 -2.09
C ARG A 140 5.84 33.78 -1.42
N THR A 141 6.32 33.99 -0.19
CA THR A 141 7.10 32.95 0.51
C THR A 141 6.23 31.80 0.99
N LEU A 142 4.99 32.08 1.41
CA LEU A 142 4.02 31.05 1.77
C LEU A 142 3.56 30.25 0.56
N GLU A 143 3.30 30.89 -0.58
CA GLU A 143 3.00 30.24 -1.86
C GLU A 143 4.14 29.30 -2.28
N ASN A 144 5.38 29.79 -2.30
CA ASN A 144 6.55 28.95 -2.62
C ASN A 144 6.73 27.77 -1.63
N ARG A 145 6.34 27.94 -0.37
CA ARG A 145 6.40 26.87 0.63
C ARG A 145 5.29 25.85 0.41
N LEU A 146 4.10 26.30 0.02
CA LEU A 146 2.98 25.44 -0.35
C LEU A 146 3.31 24.61 -1.60
N ASP A 147 3.86 25.23 -2.64
CA ASP A 147 4.28 24.53 -3.86
C ASP A 147 5.32 23.45 -3.55
N LYS A 148 6.32 23.77 -2.72
CA LYS A 148 7.31 22.77 -2.25
C LYS A 148 6.67 21.64 -1.45
N ALA A 149 5.67 21.94 -0.62
CA ALA A 149 4.93 20.92 0.12
C ALA A 149 4.10 20.04 -0.82
N MET A 150 3.45 20.61 -1.84
CA MET A 150 2.71 19.87 -2.86
C MET A 150 3.61 18.96 -3.68
N ILE A 151 4.78 19.44 -4.12
CA ILE A 151 5.77 18.60 -4.85
C ILE A 151 6.19 17.41 -3.99
N LYS A 152 6.54 17.66 -2.71
CA LYS A 152 6.92 16.58 -1.76
C LYS A 152 5.77 15.61 -1.50
N TYR A 153 4.54 16.09 -1.39
CA TYR A 153 3.36 15.25 -1.20
C TYR A 153 3.15 14.34 -2.42
N ASN A 154 3.23 14.89 -3.63
CA ASN A 154 3.07 14.12 -4.87
C ASN A 154 4.19 13.09 -5.04
N GLU A 155 5.44 13.44 -4.69
CA GLU A 155 6.57 12.51 -4.67
C GLU A 155 6.39 11.40 -3.63
N ALA A 156 5.98 11.74 -2.40
CA ALA A 156 5.67 10.74 -1.38
C ALA A 156 4.51 9.83 -1.81
N GLN A 157 3.50 10.37 -2.50
CA GLN A 157 2.38 9.60 -3.01
C GLN A 157 2.79 8.67 -4.15
N SER A 158 3.69 9.09 -5.04
CA SER A 158 4.21 8.22 -6.12
C SER A 158 5.06 7.09 -5.54
N ILE A 159 5.92 7.38 -4.56
CA ILE A 159 6.70 6.38 -3.81
C ILE A 159 5.78 5.42 -3.05
N ARG A 160 4.72 5.92 -2.40
CA ARG A 160 3.73 5.06 -1.74
C ARG A 160 3.08 4.10 -2.73
N LYS A 161 2.64 4.60 -3.89
CA LYS A 161 2.04 3.76 -4.94
C LYS A 161 2.99 2.66 -5.43
N THR A 162 4.29 2.94 -5.56
CA THR A 162 5.26 1.89 -5.95
C THR A 162 5.46 0.87 -4.84
N TYR A 163 5.54 1.29 -3.57
CA TYR A 163 5.58 0.34 -2.45
C TYR A 163 4.31 -0.49 -2.33
N ASP A 164 3.13 0.09 -2.55
CA ASP A 164 1.86 -0.64 -2.56
C ASP A 164 1.85 -1.73 -3.64
N GLN A 165 2.38 -1.43 -4.83
CA GLN A 165 2.54 -2.41 -5.91
C GLN A 165 3.53 -3.52 -5.52
N ILE A 166 4.66 -3.18 -4.91
CA ILE A 166 5.65 -4.16 -4.43
C ILE A 166 5.00 -5.06 -3.38
N VAL A 167 4.29 -4.51 -2.40
CA VAL A 167 3.60 -5.27 -1.35
C VAL A 167 2.53 -6.18 -1.95
N LYS A 168 1.74 -5.70 -2.93
CA LYS A 168 0.74 -6.52 -3.62
C LYS A 168 1.40 -7.71 -4.31
N ARG A 169 2.48 -7.46 -5.07
CA ARG A 169 3.24 -8.53 -5.74
C ARG A 169 3.84 -9.52 -4.75
N LEU A 170 4.43 -9.06 -3.64
CA LEU A 170 4.97 -9.95 -2.61
C LEU A 170 3.90 -10.80 -1.93
N LYS A 171 2.69 -10.26 -1.73
CA LYS A 171 1.55 -11.03 -1.23
C LYS A 171 1.08 -12.10 -2.22
N GLU A 172 1.01 -11.76 -3.50
CA GLU A 172 0.70 -12.71 -4.58
C GLU A 172 1.78 -13.81 -4.66
N GLU A 173 3.06 -13.44 -4.62
CA GLU A 173 4.18 -14.38 -4.61
C GLU A 173 4.14 -15.29 -3.38
N ARG A 174 3.81 -14.77 -2.18
CA ARG A 174 3.63 -15.58 -0.97
C ARG A 174 2.57 -16.67 -1.15
N VAL A 175 1.40 -16.33 -1.68
CA VAL A 175 0.32 -17.31 -1.93
C VAL A 175 0.77 -18.34 -2.96
N ASN A 176 1.50 -17.93 -3.99
CA ASN A 176 2.04 -18.86 -4.98
C ASN A 176 3.07 -19.83 -4.37
N PHE A 177 3.93 -19.37 -3.46
CA PHE A 177 4.85 -20.24 -2.74
C PHE A 177 4.12 -21.24 -1.84
N ASP A 178 3.08 -20.81 -1.12
CA ASP A 178 2.25 -21.71 -0.31
C ASP A 178 1.62 -22.82 -1.18
N ASN A 179 1.13 -22.48 -2.38
CA ASN A 179 0.61 -23.47 -3.34
C ASN A 179 1.69 -24.43 -3.87
N GLN A 180 2.88 -23.91 -4.18
CA GLN A 180 4.02 -24.75 -4.61
C GLN A 180 4.47 -25.68 -3.49
N LEU A 181 4.51 -25.19 -2.26
CA LEU A 181 4.87 -25.99 -1.09
C LEU A 181 3.84 -27.10 -0.88
N GLY A 182 2.54 -26.80 -0.91
CA GLY A 182 1.48 -27.80 -0.79
C GLY A 182 1.53 -28.85 -1.91
N ALA A 183 1.89 -28.45 -3.14
CA ALA A 183 2.10 -29.41 -4.23
C ALA A 183 3.32 -30.32 -3.98
N ILE A 184 4.43 -29.77 -3.48
CA ILE A 184 5.62 -30.55 -3.13
C ILE A 184 5.32 -31.51 -1.97
N GLU A 185 4.63 -31.04 -0.92
CA GLU A 185 4.21 -31.86 0.22
C GLU A 185 3.29 -33.01 -0.21
N ALA A 186 2.32 -32.75 -1.10
CA ALA A 186 1.48 -33.81 -1.66
C ALA A 186 2.31 -34.83 -2.46
N THR A 187 3.30 -34.40 -3.24
CA THR A 187 4.18 -35.32 -3.95
C THR A 187 5.10 -36.10 -3.01
N LEU A 188 5.54 -35.49 -1.90
CA LEU A 188 6.34 -36.16 -0.88
C LEU A 188 5.53 -37.27 -0.22
N HIS A 189 4.31 -36.97 0.23
CA HIS A 189 3.43 -37.98 0.83
C HIS A 189 3.09 -39.12 -0.14
N ALA A 190 2.84 -38.83 -1.41
CA ALA A 190 2.66 -39.87 -2.42
C ALA A 190 3.91 -40.77 -2.55
N LYS A 191 5.12 -40.17 -2.49
CA LYS A 191 6.39 -40.91 -2.57
C LYS A 191 6.70 -41.70 -1.30
N GLU A 192 6.32 -41.19 -0.13
CA GLU A 192 6.40 -41.91 1.14
C GLU A 192 5.49 -43.15 1.12
N HIS A 193 4.25 -43.00 0.64
CA HIS A 193 3.34 -44.13 0.45
C HIS A 193 3.89 -45.16 -0.56
N ASP A 194 4.39 -44.71 -1.72
CA ASP A 194 5.05 -45.59 -2.70
C ASP A 194 6.24 -46.35 -2.07
N TYR A 195 6.99 -45.68 -1.19
CA TYR A 195 8.14 -46.27 -0.50
C TYR A 195 7.71 -47.31 0.54
N GLU A 196 6.67 -47.04 1.32
CA GLU A 196 6.09 -47.99 2.27
C GLU A 196 5.56 -49.23 1.57
N GLU A 197 4.84 -49.07 0.46
CA GLU A 197 4.38 -50.18 -0.37
C GLU A 197 5.56 -51.02 -0.90
N LEU A 198 6.60 -50.36 -1.42
CA LEU A 198 7.79 -51.05 -1.90
C LEU A 198 8.54 -51.78 -0.79
N LEU A 199 8.55 -51.23 0.43
CA LEU A 199 9.15 -51.86 1.60
C LEU A 199 8.41 -53.15 1.98
N LEU A 200 7.07 -53.11 1.99
CA LEU A 200 6.23 -54.30 2.20
C LEU A 200 6.49 -55.36 1.13
N MET A 201 6.50 -54.97 -0.15
CA MET A 201 6.83 -55.88 -1.26
C MET A 201 8.22 -56.49 -1.11
N SER A 202 9.21 -55.72 -0.63
CA SER A 202 10.57 -56.21 -0.37
C SER A 202 10.63 -57.23 0.76
N HIS A 203 9.86 -56.99 1.84
CA HIS A 203 9.71 -57.95 2.93
C HIS A 203 9.08 -59.25 2.43
N ASP A 204 7.99 -59.17 1.66
CA ASP A 204 7.31 -60.34 1.09
C ASP A 204 8.23 -61.12 0.13
N ALA A 205 8.97 -60.43 -0.72
CA ALA A 205 9.95 -61.05 -1.61
C ALA A 205 11.09 -61.73 -0.84
N SER A 206 11.53 -61.12 0.27
CA SER A 206 12.55 -61.71 1.16
C SER A 206 12.01 -62.96 1.85
N HIS A 207 10.78 -62.91 2.36
CA HIS A 207 10.12 -64.05 2.97
C HIS A 207 9.94 -65.20 1.98
N ALA A 208 9.45 -64.93 0.77
CA ALA A 208 9.29 -65.94 -0.28
C ALA A 208 10.64 -66.59 -0.65
N LYS A 209 11.71 -65.80 -0.73
CA LYS A 209 13.07 -66.30 -0.96
C LYS A 209 13.55 -67.19 0.18
N ASP A 210 13.30 -66.83 1.44
CA ASP A 210 13.73 -67.62 2.59
C ASP A 210 12.93 -68.93 2.70
N VAL A 211 11.63 -68.91 2.38
CA VAL A 211 10.81 -70.12 2.25
C VAL A 211 11.38 -71.03 1.16
N ALA A 212 11.64 -70.51 -0.05
CA ALA A 212 12.20 -71.29 -1.15
C ALA A 212 13.58 -71.88 -0.80
N LYS A 213 14.43 -71.13 -0.08
CA LYS A 213 15.71 -71.65 0.41
C LYS A 213 15.53 -72.75 1.45
N ALA A 214 14.59 -72.59 2.39
CA ALA A 214 14.31 -73.61 3.40
C ALA A 214 13.78 -74.90 2.75
N GLU A 215 12.89 -74.79 1.75
CA GLU A 215 12.42 -75.93 0.97
C GLU A 215 13.55 -76.60 0.19
N LEU A 216 14.41 -75.81 -0.47
CA LEU A 216 15.57 -76.32 -1.17
C LEU A 216 16.52 -77.07 -0.23
N LEU A 217 16.79 -76.55 0.97
CA LEU A 217 17.60 -77.23 1.98
C LEU A 217 16.96 -78.54 2.45
N LYS A 218 15.65 -78.55 2.69
CA LYS A 218 14.91 -79.79 3.04
C LYS A 218 15.03 -80.83 1.92
N LEU A 219 14.83 -80.44 0.66
CA LEU A 219 14.98 -81.32 -0.49
C LEU A 219 16.42 -81.84 -0.65
N GLN A 220 17.42 -80.97 -0.45
CA GLN A 220 18.82 -81.39 -0.46
C GLN A 220 19.11 -82.42 0.64
N SER A 221 18.59 -82.22 1.85
CA SER A 221 18.71 -83.19 2.95
C SER A 221 18.06 -84.52 2.61
N LEU A 222 16.84 -84.51 2.08
CA LEU A 222 16.13 -85.72 1.66
C LEU A 222 16.89 -86.49 0.57
N VAL A 223 17.42 -85.79 -0.44
CA VAL A 223 18.23 -86.40 -1.49
C VAL A 223 19.54 -86.97 -0.93
N ALA A 224 20.18 -86.29 0.02
CA ALA A 224 21.38 -86.79 0.67
C ALA A 224 21.11 -88.04 1.53
N GLU A 225 20.02 -88.06 2.29
CA GLU A 225 19.57 -89.22 3.05
C GLU A 225 19.23 -90.39 2.14
N GLU A 226 18.51 -90.16 1.04
CA GLU A 226 18.18 -91.19 0.07
C GLU A 226 19.43 -91.76 -0.61
N ARG A 227 20.39 -90.89 -0.99
CA ARG A 227 21.70 -91.34 -1.50
C ARG A 227 22.43 -92.20 -0.47
N LYS A 228 22.47 -91.78 0.78
CA LYS A 228 23.10 -92.54 1.88
C LYS A 228 22.39 -93.86 2.13
N ALA A 229 21.06 -93.90 2.04
CA ALA A 229 20.27 -95.12 2.17
C ALA A 229 20.55 -96.09 1.01
N ARG A 230 20.56 -95.61 -0.24
CA ARG A 230 20.92 -96.42 -1.42
C ARG A 230 22.35 -96.93 -1.35
N GLU A 231 23.29 -96.10 -0.88
CA GLU A 231 24.68 -96.51 -0.70
C GLU A 231 24.80 -97.61 0.36
N LYS A 232 24.12 -97.46 1.50
CA LYS A 232 24.00 -98.52 2.52
C LYS A 232 23.45 -99.82 1.93
N GLU A 233 22.31 -99.75 1.22
CA GLU A 233 21.71 -100.93 0.59
C GLU A 233 22.65 -101.59 -0.43
N LEU A 234 23.37 -100.79 -1.24
CA LEU A 234 24.38 -101.30 -2.16
C LEU A 234 25.55 -101.97 -1.43
N THR A 235 26.02 -101.39 -0.31
CA THR A 235 27.07 -102.00 0.51
C THR A 235 26.61 -103.30 1.16
N GLU A 236 25.38 -103.35 1.70
CA GLU A 236 24.79 -104.56 2.27
C GLU A 236 24.65 -105.66 1.21
N ARG A 237 24.18 -105.33 0.00
CA ARG A 237 24.10 -106.28 -1.11
C ARG A 237 25.49 -106.75 -1.56
N ARG A 238 26.48 -105.87 -1.65
CA ARG A 238 27.88 -106.24 -1.95
C ARG A 238 28.44 -107.19 -0.89
N ASN A 239 28.25 -106.89 0.39
CA ASN A 239 28.69 -107.73 1.50
C ASN A 239 27.99 -109.10 1.48
N ALA A 240 26.69 -109.15 1.15
CA ALA A 240 25.95 -110.40 1.02
C ALA A 240 26.46 -111.26 -0.16
N VAL A 241 26.78 -110.65 -1.30
CA VAL A 241 27.40 -111.33 -2.44
C VAL A 241 28.78 -111.85 -2.06
N GLN A 242 29.63 -111.01 -1.47
CA GLN A 242 30.96 -111.40 -1.00
C GLN A 242 30.89 -112.56 0.01
N ALA A 243 29.98 -112.50 0.98
CA ALA A 243 29.79 -113.58 1.95
C ALA A 243 29.33 -114.89 1.29
N ARG A 244 28.50 -114.82 0.23
CA ARG A 244 28.12 -115.99 -0.56
C ARG A 244 29.29 -116.55 -1.35
N GLU A 245 30.11 -115.71 -1.97
CA GLU A 245 31.33 -116.12 -2.66
C GLU A 245 32.33 -116.77 -1.69
N GLU A 246 32.55 -116.17 -0.52
CA GLU A 246 33.39 -116.74 0.53
C GLU A 246 32.85 -118.10 1.03
N MET A 247 31.54 -118.22 1.24
CA MET A 247 30.90 -119.49 1.61
C MET A 247 31.04 -120.54 0.50
N HIS A 248 30.84 -120.14 -0.76
CA HIS A 248 31.01 -121.02 -1.92
C HIS A 248 32.46 -121.50 -2.03
N ASN A 249 33.44 -120.60 -1.90
CA ASN A 249 34.85 -120.93 -1.89
C ASN A 249 35.19 -121.89 -0.74
N ARG A 250 34.71 -121.63 0.48
CA ARG A 250 34.87 -122.55 1.63
C ARG A 250 34.21 -123.91 1.40
N MET A 251 33.06 -123.96 0.73
CA MET A 251 32.38 -125.21 0.37
C MET A 251 33.21 -126.00 -0.64
N VAL A 252 33.71 -125.35 -1.69
CA VAL A 252 34.59 -125.96 -2.69
C VAL A 252 35.89 -126.46 -2.06
N GLU A 253 36.51 -125.70 -1.15
CA GLU A 253 37.68 -126.13 -0.38
C GLU A 253 37.38 -127.35 0.50
N ARG A 254 36.22 -127.38 1.17
CA ARG A 254 35.77 -128.54 1.95
C ARG A 254 35.43 -129.74 1.09
N GLU A 255 34.85 -129.55 -0.10
CA GLU A 255 34.60 -130.65 -1.05
C GLU A 255 35.91 -131.22 -1.58
N LYS A 256 36.91 -130.37 -1.89
CA LYS A 256 38.26 -130.83 -2.21
C LYS A 256 38.87 -131.63 -1.06
N ALA A 257 38.84 -131.11 0.16
CA ALA A 257 39.35 -131.81 1.34
C ALA A 257 38.58 -133.11 1.65
N ARG A 258 37.25 -133.14 1.42
CA ARG A 258 36.44 -134.37 1.56
C ARG A 258 36.73 -135.37 0.46
N HIS A 259 36.97 -134.93 -0.76
CA HIS A 259 37.41 -135.81 -1.85
C HIS A 259 38.76 -136.46 -1.50
N ASP A 260 39.68 -135.67 -0.94
CA ASP A 260 40.97 -136.16 -0.46
C ASP A 260 40.81 -137.15 0.72
N ILE A 261 39.94 -136.86 1.70
CA ILE A 261 39.68 -137.77 2.85
C ILE A 261 38.89 -139.02 2.45
N VAL A 262 37.94 -138.95 1.51
CA VAL A 262 37.21 -140.13 1.01
C VAL A 262 38.12 -141.05 0.19
N LEU A 263 39.18 -140.50 -0.43
CA LEU A 263 40.27 -141.31 -0.96
C LEU A 263 41.06 -142.02 0.15
N GLU A 264 41.17 -141.42 1.34
CA GLU A 264 41.93 -141.94 2.48
C GLU A 264 41.11 -142.85 3.42
N ALA A 265 39.78 -142.71 3.47
CA ALA A 265 38.88 -143.38 4.42
C ALA A 265 38.07 -144.56 3.82
N LYS A 266 38.62 -145.27 2.83
CA LYS A 266 38.22 -146.65 2.52
C LYS A 266 38.93 -147.61 3.49
N GLY A 267 38.55 -147.58 4.76
CA GLY A 267 39.17 -148.41 5.80
C GLY A 267 38.35 -148.50 7.08
N ASP A 268 37.64 -149.62 7.20
CA ASP A 268 37.17 -150.31 8.41
C ASP A 268 36.04 -149.77 9.30
N LEU A 269 35.07 -150.68 9.46
CA LEU A 269 33.95 -150.71 10.40
C LEU A 269 34.42 -151.05 11.84
N SER A 270 33.62 -150.70 12.85
CA SER A 270 33.09 -151.70 13.80
C SER A 270 31.98 -151.13 14.69
N ASN A 271 30.92 -151.92 14.85
CA ASN A 271 29.61 -151.61 15.43
C ASN A 271 29.46 -152.09 16.89
N GLU A 272 30.55 -152.13 17.66
CA GLU A 272 30.54 -152.83 18.96
C GLU A 272 31.11 -152.02 20.12
N ALA A 273 31.16 -150.69 19.96
CA ALA A 273 31.41 -149.74 21.05
C ALA A 273 30.20 -148.84 21.39
N GLU A 274 29.08 -148.97 20.66
CA GLU A 274 27.92 -148.06 20.77
C GLU A 274 27.00 -148.38 21.97
N GLN A 275 27.02 -149.62 22.48
CA GLN A 275 26.01 -150.06 23.46
C GLN A 275 26.45 -149.88 24.93
N ALA A 276 27.75 -149.83 25.23
CA ALA A 276 28.22 -149.56 26.59
C ALA A 276 28.22 -148.05 26.95
N LEU A 277 28.28 -147.16 25.94
CA LEU A 277 28.23 -145.71 26.14
C LEU A 277 26.80 -145.22 26.44
N LYS A 278 25.77 -145.88 25.91
CA LYS A 278 24.36 -145.50 26.11
C LYS A 278 23.88 -145.61 27.56
N GLN A 279 24.39 -146.55 28.35
CA GLN A 279 23.86 -146.78 29.71
C GLN A 279 24.44 -145.82 30.75
N ASN A 280 25.70 -145.40 30.62
CA ASN A 280 26.30 -144.35 31.46
C ASN A 280 25.88 -142.93 31.04
N VAL A 281 25.47 -142.74 29.78
CA VAL A 281 24.88 -141.48 29.31
C VAL A 281 23.48 -141.27 29.91
N VAL A 282 22.69 -142.33 30.10
CA VAL A 282 21.31 -142.21 30.61
C VAL A 282 21.25 -141.87 32.10
N THR A 283 22.18 -142.37 32.92
CA THR A 283 22.22 -142.08 34.37
C THR A 283 22.77 -140.68 34.68
N ASN A 284 23.78 -140.21 33.94
CA ASN A 284 24.21 -138.81 33.98
C ASN A 284 23.15 -137.85 33.39
N ALA A 285 22.39 -138.27 32.38
CA ALA A 285 21.29 -137.46 31.84
C ALA A 285 20.14 -137.25 32.84
N LEU A 286 19.87 -138.21 33.73
CA LEU A 286 18.83 -138.09 34.75
C LEU A 286 19.22 -137.17 35.92
N HIS A 287 20.48 -137.20 36.35
CA HIS A 287 20.98 -136.25 37.36
C HIS A 287 21.13 -134.84 36.78
N HIS A 288 21.50 -134.72 35.50
CA HIS A 288 21.50 -133.44 34.78
C HIS A 288 20.08 -132.89 34.64
N THR A 289 19.07 -133.69 34.30
CA THR A 289 17.70 -133.18 34.09
C THR A 289 17.03 -132.65 35.36
N LEU A 290 17.28 -133.23 36.54
CA LEU A 290 16.71 -132.71 37.79
C LEU A 290 17.36 -131.40 38.26
N ASN A 291 18.69 -131.27 38.14
CA ASN A 291 19.37 -129.99 38.39
C ASN A 291 19.11 -128.98 37.26
N SER A 292 18.94 -129.44 36.01
CA SER A 292 18.53 -128.64 34.85
C SER A 292 17.16 -128.06 35.09
N ASN A 293 16.18 -128.79 35.62
CA ASN A 293 14.83 -128.25 35.81
C ASN A 293 14.78 -127.12 36.89
N VAL A 294 15.61 -127.19 37.93
CA VAL A 294 15.70 -126.11 38.94
C VAL A 294 16.48 -124.91 38.39
N VAL A 295 17.59 -125.16 37.71
CA VAL A 295 18.38 -124.13 37.03
C VAL A 295 17.63 -123.52 35.85
N GLU A 296 16.79 -124.28 35.14
CA GLU A 296 15.91 -123.87 34.04
C GLU A 296 14.74 -123.05 34.56
N GLY A 297 14.21 -123.35 35.75
CA GLY A 297 13.22 -122.47 36.39
C GLY A 297 13.81 -121.09 36.67
N GLU A 298 15.01 -121.05 37.26
CA GLU A 298 15.73 -119.79 37.51
C GLU A 298 16.23 -119.12 36.21
N GLN A 299 16.66 -119.89 35.21
CA GLN A 299 17.06 -119.41 33.89
C GLN A 299 15.90 -118.97 33.03
N GLN A 300 14.70 -119.54 33.16
CA GLN A 300 13.51 -119.06 32.46
C GLN A 300 13.07 -117.73 33.04
N VAL A 301 13.16 -117.55 34.35
CA VAL A 301 12.90 -116.25 34.99
C VAL A 301 13.99 -115.24 34.60
N MET A 302 15.27 -115.61 34.65
CA MET A 302 16.36 -114.74 34.17
C MET A 302 16.26 -114.47 32.66
N SER A 303 15.84 -115.43 31.85
CA SER A 303 15.65 -115.27 30.40
C SER A 303 14.44 -114.40 30.10
N ALA A 304 13.35 -114.51 30.88
CA ALA A 304 12.20 -113.63 30.77
C ALA A 304 12.60 -112.18 31.11
N TYR A 305 13.36 -111.98 32.19
CA TYR A 305 13.92 -110.66 32.52
C TYR A 305 14.91 -110.19 31.45
N GLU A 306 15.83 -111.02 30.97
CA GLU A 306 16.80 -110.67 29.91
C GLU A 306 16.09 -110.34 28.59
N THR A 307 15.02 -111.05 28.24
CA THR A 307 14.21 -110.79 27.04
C THR A 307 13.42 -109.49 27.20
N ALA A 308 12.85 -109.23 28.37
CA ALA A 308 12.20 -107.96 28.68
C ALA A 308 13.22 -106.80 28.65
N PHE A 309 14.42 -107.00 29.19
CA PHE A 309 15.50 -106.01 29.16
C PHE A 309 16.06 -105.80 27.76
N ARG A 310 16.21 -106.84 26.93
CA ARG A 310 16.58 -106.69 25.51
C ARG A 310 15.53 -105.91 24.75
N LYS A 311 14.24 -106.18 24.97
CA LYS A 311 13.15 -105.39 24.37
C LYS A 311 13.22 -103.92 24.79
N ILE A 312 13.46 -103.64 26.07
CA ILE A 312 13.65 -102.27 26.55
C ILE A 312 14.91 -101.64 25.92
N LYS A 313 16.02 -102.39 25.85
CA LYS A 313 17.30 -101.96 25.28
C LYS A 313 17.19 -101.66 23.78
N GLU A 314 16.45 -102.48 23.04
CA GLU A 314 16.15 -102.30 21.62
C GLU A 314 15.20 -101.11 21.40
N ALA A 315 14.19 -100.93 22.27
CA ALA A 315 13.26 -99.81 22.18
C ALA A 315 13.87 -98.46 22.59
N THR A 316 14.79 -98.45 23.57
CA THR A 316 15.50 -97.24 24.01
C THR A 316 16.78 -96.98 23.23
N GLY A 317 17.36 -98.00 22.57
CA GLY A 317 18.57 -97.91 21.75
C GLY A 317 19.87 -97.72 22.56
N VAL A 318 19.87 -98.08 23.85
CA VAL A 318 20.95 -97.74 24.79
C VAL A 318 21.84 -98.95 25.12
N GLY A 319 23.16 -98.76 25.27
CA GLY A 319 24.12 -99.86 25.42
C GLY A 319 24.24 -100.47 26.82
N ASP A 320 23.99 -99.68 27.87
CA ASP A 320 24.22 -100.04 29.28
C ASP A 320 22.94 -99.89 30.14
N VAL A 321 22.78 -100.77 31.13
CA VAL A 321 21.60 -100.83 32.00
C VAL A 321 21.49 -99.56 32.86
N ASN A 322 22.60 -99.03 33.35
CA ASN A 322 22.59 -97.76 34.09
C ASN A 322 22.16 -96.58 33.24
N GLU A 323 22.50 -96.58 31.94
CA GLU A 323 22.10 -95.53 31.01
C GLU A 323 20.60 -95.66 30.67
N VAL A 324 20.03 -96.87 30.61
CA VAL A 324 18.58 -97.09 30.52
C VAL A 324 17.86 -96.52 31.74
N ILE A 325 18.36 -96.75 32.95
CA ILE A 325 17.76 -96.24 34.19
C ILE A 325 17.83 -94.71 34.23
N GLN A 326 18.96 -94.11 33.89
CA GLN A 326 19.10 -92.65 33.81
C GLN A 326 18.20 -92.05 32.73
N LYS A 327 18.08 -92.67 31.55
CA LYS A 327 17.14 -92.22 30.52
C LYS A 327 15.70 -92.36 30.95
N PHE A 328 15.31 -93.42 31.65
CA PHE A 328 13.95 -93.55 32.20
C PHE A 328 13.63 -92.44 33.20
N LEU A 329 14.54 -92.16 34.14
CA LEU A 329 14.36 -91.12 35.15
C LEU A 329 14.36 -89.70 34.54
N THR A 330 15.22 -89.44 33.55
CA THR A 330 15.24 -88.15 32.84
C THR A 330 14.11 -88.03 31.81
N GLN A 331 13.60 -89.14 31.30
CA GLN A 331 12.44 -89.18 30.40
C GLN A 331 11.17 -88.81 31.16
N GLU A 332 10.99 -89.27 32.39
CA GLU A 332 9.87 -88.84 33.25
C GLU A 332 9.94 -87.34 33.53
N GLN A 333 11.12 -86.80 33.86
CA GLN A 333 11.32 -85.36 34.07
C GLN A 333 11.09 -84.53 32.79
N THR A 334 11.55 -85.02 31.63
CA THR A 334 11.32 -84.33 30.36
C THR A 334 9.86 -84.42 29.92
N GLN A 335 9.18 -85.52 30.20
CA GLN A 335 7.74 -85.67 30.01
C GLN A 335 6.97 -84.68 30.90
N ASP A 336 7.29 -84.59 32.18
CA ASP A 336 6.65 -83.64 33.11
C ASP A 336 6.88 -82.18 32.68
N ASN A 337 8.08 -81.85 32.22
CA ASN A 337 8.39 -80.53 31.67
C ASN A 337 7.60 -80.25 30.39
N LEU A 338 7.45 -81.23 29.49
CA LEU A 338 6.64 -81.09 28.27
C LEU A 338 5.15 -80.98 28.59
N VAL A 339 4.65 -81.72 29.58
CA VAL A 339 3.26 -81.60 30.06
C VAL A 339 3.04 -80.22 30.69
N THR A 340 4.02 -79.69 31.42
CA THR A 340 3.94 -78.34 31.98
C THR A 340 3.95 -77.28 30.88
N MET A 341 4.87 -77.38 29.93
CA MET A 341 4.95 -76.46 28.79
C MET A 341 3.71 -76.51 27.90
N THR A 342 3.13 -77.70 27.67
CA THR A 342 1.88 -77.83 26.90
C THR A 342 0.70 -77.23 27.66
N LYS A 343 0.64 -77.42 28.98
CA LYS A 343 -0.38 -76.78 29.83
C LYS A 343 -0.24 -75.25 29.84
N GLU A 344 0.97 -74.71 29.91
CA GLU A 344 1.24 -73.28 29.82
C GLU A 344 0.91 -72.71 28.44
N ALA A 345 1.27 -73.43 27.36
CA ALA A 345 0.92 -73.02 26.00
C ALA A 345 -0.59 -73.03 25.79
N GLN A 346 -1.29 -74.05 26.30
CA GLN A 346 -2.75 -74.12 26.26
C GLN A 346 -3.41 -72.98 27.03
N ALA A 347 -2.91 -72.65 28.23
CA ALA A 347 -3.38 -71.51 29.01
C ALA A 347 -3.16 -70.18 28.27
N ARG A 348 -2.00 -69.99 27.59
CA ARG A 348 -1.77 -68.79 26.76
C ARG A 348 -2.71 -68.73 25.56
N ILE A 349 -3.00 -69.86 24.91
CA ILE A 349 -3.96 -69.92 23.80
C ILE A 349 -5.35 -69.52 24.29
N GLU A 350 -5.77 -70.01 25.46
CA GLU A 350 -7.06 -69.65 26.06
C GLU A 350 -7.13 -68.15 26.43
N GLN A 351 -6.08 -67.60 27.05
CA GLN A 351 -5.99 -66.16 27.34
C GLN A 351 -6.07 -65.31 26.07
N LEU A 352 -5.27 -65.64 25.04
CA LEU A 352 -5.30 -64.92 23.76
C LEU A 352 -6.65 -65.06 23.05
N ALA A 353 -7.32 -66.21 23.18
CA ALA A 353 -8.66 -66.42 22.62
C ALA A 353 -9.71 -65.57 23.34
N GLU A 354 -9.61 -65.43 24.66
CA GLU A 354 -10.47 -64.57 25.48
C GLU A 354 -10.23 -63.09 25.19
N GLU A 355 -8.97 -62.65 25.10
CA GLU A 355 -8.62 -61.28 24.68
C GLU A 355 -9.12 -60.97 23.26
N ARG A 356 -8.97 -61.93 22.33
CA ARG A 356 -9.51 -61.79 20.97
C ARG A 356 -11.03 -61.70 20.99
N LEU A 357 -11.70 -62.48 21.83
CA LEU A 357 -13.16 -62.42 21.97
C LEU A 357 -13.59 -61.08 22.56
N SER A 358 -12.95 -60.61 23.64
CA SER A 358 -13.22 -59.31 24.28
C SER A 358 -12.98 -58.15 23.32
N THR A 359 -11.88 -58.17 22.57
CA THR A 359 -11.58 -57.15 21.56
C THR A 359 -12.59 -57.21 20.42
N LYS A 360 -12.96 -58.42 19.98
CA LYS A 360 -13.99 -58.60 18.95
C LYS A 360 -15.35 -58.10 19.44
N THR A 361 -15.75 -58.38 20.68
CA THR A 361 -17.01 -57.88 21.25
C THR A 361 -16.97 -56.37 21.40
N MET A 362 -15.84 -55.77 21.78
CA MET A 362 -15.70 -54.30 21.85
C MET A 362 -15.73 -53.66 20.46
N VAL A 363 -15.16 -54.32 19.44
CA VAL A 363 -15.25 -53.88 18.05
C VAL A 363 -16.66 -54.07 17.50
N ASP A 364 -17.32 -55.18 17.80
CA ASP A 364 -18.70 -55.44 17.41
C ASP A 364 -19.63 -54.47 18.16
N GLU A 365 -19.38 -54.14 19.42
CA GLU A 365 -20.06 -53.09 20.14
C GLU A 365 -19.76 -51.71 19.53
N MET A 366 -18.53 -51.40 19.11
CA MET A 366 -18.27 -50.15 18.38
C MET A 366 -18.96 -50.11 17.02
N LYS A 367 -19.04 -51.25 16.31
CA LYS A 367 -19.67 -51.37 14.98
C LYS A 367 -21.20 -51.39 15.05
N TYR A 368 -21.78 -52.00 16.09
CA TYR A 368 -23.21 -52.25 16.24
C TYR A 368 -23.87 -51.43 17.36
N SER A 369 -23.12 -50.89 18.34
CA SER A 369 -23.54 -49.73 19.17
C SER A 369 -23.27 -48.39 18.47
N GLY A 370 -22.41 -48.40 17.44
CA GLY A 370 -22.52 -47.50 16.28
C GLY A 370 -23.78 -47.75 15.43
N GLY A 371 -24.65 -48.69 15.85
CA GLY A 371 -26.04 -48.85 15.44
C GLY A 371 -26.91 -47.70 15.93
N GLY A 372 -26.56 -46.53 15.41
CA GLY A 372 -27.17 -45.24 15.60
C GLY A 372 -26.61 -44.29 14.56
N GLY A 373 -26.45 -44.76 13.32
CA GLY A 373 -26.20 -43.90 12.14
C GLY A 373 -27.27 -42.82 11.94
N GLN A 374 -28.31 -42.78 12.77
CA GLN A 374 -29.19 -41.63 12.94
C GLN A 374 -28.60 -40.54 13.83
N SER A 375 -27.89 -40.80 14.94
CA SER A 375 -27.41 -39.72 15.83
C SER A 375 -26.22 -38.98 15.23
N SER A 376 -25.22 -39.69 14.70
CA SER A 376 -24.08 -39.05 14.05
C SER A 376 -24.50 -38.34 12.75
N ARG A 377 -25.43 -38.92 11.98
CA ARG A 377 -25.99 -38.25 10.79
C ARG A 377 -26.92 -37.10 11.15
N GLN A 378 -27.73 -37.19 12.19
CA GLN A 378 -28.57 -36.08 12.67
C GLN A 378 -27.74 -34.96 13.28
N GLU A 379 -26.63 -35.27 13.94
CA GLU A 379 -25.69 -34.26 14.43
C GLU A 379 -25.01 -33.57 13.24
N VAL A 380 -24.50 -34.34 12.26
CA VAL A 380 -23.94 -33.79 11.02
C VAL A 380 -24.99 -32.94 10.29
N GLU A 381 -26.23 -33.44 10.14
CA GLU A 381 -27.32 -32.72 9.49
C GLU A 381 -27.76 -31.47 10.30
N GLN A 382 -27.68 -31.51 11.62
CA GLN A 382 -27.89 -30.33 12.47
C GLN A 382 -26.76 -29.31 12.33
N TRP A 383 -25.51 -29.75 12.20
CA TRP A 383 -24.37 -28.86 11.97
C TRP A 383 -24.40 -28.29 10.54
N GLU A 384 -24.79 -29.07 9.55
CA GLU A 384 -25.02 -28.63 8.17
C GLU A 384 -26.18 -27.64 8.09
N ARG A 385 -27.29 -27.88 8.80
CA ARG A 385 -28.39 -26.90 8.93
C ARG A 385 -27.93 -25.63 9.61
N LYS A 386 -27.22 -25.72 10.75
CA LYS A 386 -26.66 -24.53 11.44
C LYS A 386 -25.68 -23.77 10.55
N LEU A 387 -24.89 -24.47 9.75
CA LEU A 387 -23.94 -23.87 8.80
C LEU A 387 -24.71 -23.14 7.68
N SER A 388 -25.72 -23.78 7.09
CA SER A 388 -26.59 -23.18 6.07
C SER A 388 -27.34 -21.97 6.62
N ASP A 389 -27.90 -22.05 7.83
CA ASP A 389 -28.59 -20.94 8.48
C ASP A 389 -27.66 -19.77 8.76
N ALA A 390 -26.42 -20.04 9.20
CA ALA A 390 -25.40 -19.03 9.42
C ALA A 390 -24.94 -18.38 8.10
N GLN A 391 -24.79 -19.16 7.02
CA GLN A 391 -24.48 -18.65 5.68
C GLN A 391 -25.61 -17.76 5.15
N ASN A 392 -26.86 -18.20 5.26
CA ASN A 392 -28.03 -17.42 4.88
C ASN A 392 -28.17 -16.12 5.71
N ALA A 393 -27.87 -16.18 7.01
CA ALA A 393 -27.84 -15.00 7.86
C ALA A 393 -26.73 -14.01 7.43
N LEU A 394 -25.55 -14.52 7.10
CA LEU A 394 -24.44 -13.72 6.60
C LEU A 394 -24.80 -13.04 5.28
N GLU A 395 -25.43 -13.76 4.35
CA GLU A 395 -25.88 -13.17 3.08
C GLU A 395 -26.92 -12.08 3.28
N ARG A 396 -27.91 -12.29 4.16
CA ARG A 396 -28.89 -11.26 4.51
C ARG A 396 -28.22 -10.01 5.09
N VAL A 397 -27.23 -10.18 5.97
CA VAL A 397 -26.47 -9.05 6.54
C VAL A 397 -25.64 -8.35 5.47
N LYS A 398 -24.98 -9.09 4.57
CA LYS A 398 -24.24 -8.52 3.43
C LYS A 398 -25.16 -7.70 2.53
N LEU A 399 -26.31 -8.24 2.14
CA LEU A 399 -27.27 -7.53 1.31
C LEU A 399 -27.77 -6.24 1.98
N ARG A 400 -28.11 -6.32 3.27
CA ARG A 400 -28.51 -5.13 4.06
C ARG A 400 -27.38 -4.12 4.15
N HIS A 401 -26.14 -4.56 4.35
CA HIS A 401 -24.96 -3.70 4.39
C HIS A 401 -24.76 -3.01 3.03
N THR A 402 -24.78 -3.75 1.92
CA THR A 402 -24.67 -3.18 0.57
C THR A 402 -25.75 -2.14 0.29
N ARG A 403 -27.01 -2.40 0.69
CA ARG A 403 -28.10 -1.41 0.59
C ARG A 403 -27.82 -0.17 1.43
N MET A 404 -27.41 -0.35 2.69
CA MET A 404 -27.08 0.77 3.59
C MET A 404 -25.91 1.59 3.07
N THR A 405 -24.87 0.94 2.52
CA THR A 405 -23.72 1.60 1.92
C THR A 405 -24.12 2.46 0.72
N LYS A 406 -25.03 1.98 -0.15
CA LYS A 406 -25.57 2.80 -1.26
C LYS A 406 -26.26 4.05 -0.72
N VAL A 407 -27.18 3.88 0.24
CA VAL A 407 -27.89 5.02 0.87
C VAL A 407 -26.90 5.98 1.53
N PHE A 408 -25.86 5.47 2.18
CA PHE A 408 -24.83 6.30 2.82
C PHE A 408 -24.03 7.13 1.79
N ILE A 409 -23.68 6.53 0.64
CA ILE A 409 -23.02 7.25 -0.46
C ILE A 409 -23.94 8.36 -0.98
N ASP A 410 -25.23 8.08 -1.18
CA ASP A 410 -26.20 9.06 -1.66
C ASP A 410 -26.38 10.22 -0.66
N VAL A 411 -26.49 9.90 0.65
CA VAL A 411 -26.58 10.90 1.73
C VAL A 411 -25.32 11.76 1.80
N ARG A 412 -24.14 11.14 1.67
CA ARG A 412 -22.86 11.86 1.64
C ARG A 412 -22.80 12.82 0.45
N ALA A 413 -23.14 12.35 -0.75
CA ALA A 413 -23.18 13.19 -1.95
C ALA A 413 -24.18 14.35 -1.80
N GLY A 414 -25.33 14.11 -1.17
CA GLY A 414 -26.30 15.16 -0.83
C GLY A 414 -25.74 16.20 0.14
N ILE A 415 -25.04 15.78 1.19
CA ILE A 415 -24.41 16.68 2.17
C ILE A 415 -23.25 17.47 1.53
N GLU A 416 -22.43 16.84 0.67
CA GLU A 416 -21.41 17.52 -0.13
C GLU A 416 -22.03 18.61 -1.00
N HIS A 417 -23.10 18.29 -1.74
CA HIS A 417 -23.83 19.28 -2.55
C HIS A 417 -24.44 20.43 -1.74
N MET A 418 -24.97 20.15 -0.55
CA MET A 418 -25.47 21.21 0.35
C MET A 418 -24.33 22.08 0.88
N ALA A 419 -23.21 21.48 1.28
CA ALA A 419 -22.04 22.19 1.78
C ALA A 419 -21.45 23.13 0.71
N ASP A 420 -21.38 22.67 -0.55
CA ASP A 420 -20.95 23.48 -1.70
C ASP A 420 -21.90 24.66 -1.95
N LYS A 421 -23.22 24.42 -1.95
CA LYS A 421 -24.21 25.51 -2.12
C LYS A 421 -24.18 26.53 -0.99
N LEU A 422 -23.84 26.08 0.22
CA LEU A 422 -23.72 26.91 1.42
C LEU A 422 -22.28 27.41 1.67
N GLU A 423 -21.36 27.27 0.71
CA GLU A 423 -19.97 27.74 0.85
C GLU A 423 -19.91 29.26 1.08
N THR A 424 -20.82 30.01 0.44
CA THR A 424 -20.91 31.47 0.53
C THR A 424 -21.34 31.97 1.92
N VAL A 425 -21.99 31.12 2.72
CA VAL A 425 -22.47 31.44 4.07
C VAL A 425 -21.38 31.12 5.10
N LYS A 426 -20.76 32.17 5.63
CA LYS A 426 -19.67 32.04 6.62
C LYS A 426 -20.22 31.92 8.05
N LEU A 427 -19.85 30.84 8.74
CA LEU A 427 -20.03 30.66 10.17
C LEU A 427 -18.77 31.10 10.93
N GLU A 428 -18.91 31.38 12.23
CA GLU A 428 -17.80 31.70 13.13
C GLU A 428 -16.99 30.46 13.55
N VAL A 429 -17.48 29.25 13.20
CA VAL A 429 -16.86 27.96 13.52
C VAL A 429 -16.01 27.48 12.33
N PRO A 430 -14.82 26.89 12.56
CA PRO A 430 -13.95 26.37 11.49
C PRO A 430 -14.65 25.31 10.62
N SER A 431 -14.44 25.38 9.30
CA SER A 431 -14.96 24.38 8.34
C SER A 431 -14.34 23.02 8.63
N VAL A 432 -15.18 22.02 8.90
CA VAL A 432 -14.72 20.63 9.12
C VAL A 432 -14.51 19.98 7.75
N PRO A 433 -13.39 19.27 7.52
CA PRO A 433 -13.15 18.56 6.26
C PRO A 433 -14.12 17.39 6.11
N ILE A 434 -14.59 17.17 4.88
CA ILE A 434 -15.54 16.10 4.56
C ILE A 434 -14.81 14.75 4.58
N SER A 435 -15.15 13.91 5.55
CA SER A 435 -14.63 12.54 5.75
C SER A 435 -15.77 11.66 6.26
N ASP A 436 -15.67 10.34 6.06
CA ASP A 436 -16.72 9.39 6.46
C ASP A 436 -17.05 9.43 7.96
N GLU A 437 -16.10 9.84 8.81
CA GLU A 437 -16.30 10.05 10.25
C GLU A 437 -16.89 11.43 10.61
N THR A 438 -16.73 12.43 9.74
CA THR A 438 -17.12 13.84 9.99
C THR A 438 -18.36 14.28 9.21
N ILE A 439 -19.02 13.39 8.45
CA ILE A 439 -20.26 13.70 7.70
C ILE A 439 -21.35 14.29 8.59
N VAL A 440 -21.50 13.79 9.82
CA VAL A 440 -22.48 14.30 10.79
C VAL A 440 -22.14 15.73 11.21
N ASP A 441 -20.86 16.02 11.44
CA ASP A 441 -20.40 17.36 11.81
C ASP A 441 -20.58 18.36 10.65
N VAL A 442 -20.31 17.94 9.41
CA VAL A 442 -20.55 18.73 8.20
C VAL A 442 -22.05 19.00 8.01
N MET A 443 -22.91 18.02 8.30
CA MET A 443 -24.36 18.20 8.27
C MET A 443 -24.83 19.22 9.31
N LEU A 444 -24.30 19.16 10.54
CA LEU A 444 -24.60 20.11 11.61
C LEU A 444 -24.14 21.55 11.27
N GLN A 445 -23.01 21.66 10.56
CA GLN A 445 -22.54 22.94 10.03
C GLN A 445 -23.44 23.47 8.92
N CYS A 446 -23.94 22.59 8.03
CA CYS A 446 -24.93 22.98 7.01
C CYS A 446 -26.23 23.47 7.66
N ASP A 447 -26.71 22.81 8.71
CA ASP A 447 -27.89 23.23 9.48
C ASP A 447 -27.68 24.62 10.13
N SER A 448 -26.53 24.82 10.76
CA SER A 448 -26.17 26.13 11.35
C SER A 448 -26.10 27.25 10.30
N LYS A 449 -25.60 26.96 9.09
CA LYS A 449 -25.58 27.91 7.96
C LYS A 449 -27.00 28.22 7.46
N LEU A 450 -27.86 27.20 7.36
CA LEU A 450 -29.25 27.37 6.96
C LEU A 450 -30.04 28.18 7.99
N MET A 451 -29.87 27.93 9.28
CA MET A 451 -30.47 28.73 10.36
C MET A 451 -30.04 30.20 10.29
N LYS A 452 -28.74 30.46 10.04
CA LYS A 452 -28.26 31.84 9.85
C LYS A 452 -28.90 32.51 8.63
N MET A 453 -29.11 31.78 7.53
CA MET A 453 -29.86 32.34 6.38
C MET A 453 -31.33 32.56 6.71
N TYR A 454 -31.96 31.65 7.45
CA TYR A 454 -33.35 31.75 7.86
C TYR A 454 -33.58 32.98 8.75
N ASP A 455 -32.69 33.23 9.71
CA ASP A 455 -32.73 34.44 10.55
C ASP A 455 -32.55 35.71 9.71
N VAL A 456 -31.61 35.71 8.74
CA VAL A 456 -31.42 36.85 7.83
C VAL A 456 -32.68 37.10 7.00
N VAL A 457 -33.31 36.06 6.47
CA VAL A 457 -34.57 36.16 5.70
C VAL A 457 -35.74 36.60 6.59
N GLY A 458 -35.81 36.14 7.85
CA GLY A 458 -36.83 36.56 8.81
C GLY A 458 -36.66 37.99 9.33
N THR A 459 -35.45 38.57 9.20
CA THR A 459 -35.18 39.98 9.52
C THR A 459 -35.34 40.93 8.33
N LEU A 460 -35.61 40.42 7.13
CA LEU A 460 -35.98 41.25 5.99
C LEU A 460 -37.42 41.73 6.19
N PRO A 461 -37.71 43.03 6.13
CA PRO A 461 -39.07 43.53 6.06
C PRO A 461 -39.76 42.97 4.80
N ASP A 462 -41.04 42.64 4.88
CA ASP A 462 -41.88 42.18 3.74
C ASP A 462 -42.03 43.22 2.59
N ASP A 463 -41.37 44.38 2.69
CA ASP A 463 -41.35 45.41 1.67
C ASP A 463 -40.07 45.27 0.83
N ASP A 464 -40.12 44.46 -0.23
CA ASP A 464 -39.41 44.69 -1.51
C ASP A 464 -39.63 43.52 -2.48
N ALA A 465 -40.90 43.16 -2.71
CA ALA A 465 -41.30 42.19 -3.75
C ALA A 465 -41.42 42.82 -5.17
N ALA A 466 -40.97 44.06 -5.38
CA ALA A 466 -41.30 44.81 -6.59
C ALA A 466 -40.12 45.25 -7.49
N ASP A 467 -38.84 44.99 -7.16
CA ASP A 467 -37.74 45.59 -7.96
C ASP A 467 -36.51 44.69 -8.14
N ARG A 468 -36.72 43.43 -8.57
CA ARG A 468 -35.63 42.53 -9.03
C ARG A 468 -35.80 42.07 -10.47
N ASP A 469 -36.19 42.99 -11.34
CA ASP A 469 -36.13 42.79 -12.78
C ASP A 469 -35.50 44.02 -13.46
N LEU A 470 -34.21 44.28 -13.23
CA LEU A 470 -33.37 45.21 -13.98
C LEU A 470 -31.94 45.20 -13.41
N LEU A 471 -31.08 44.31 -13.92
CA LEU A 471 -29.61 44.46 -14.03
C LEU A 471 -29.00 43.15 -14.60
N GLY A 472 -29.36 42.82 -15.83
CA GLY A 472 -28.66 41.86 -16.66
C GLY A 472 -27.63 42.58 -17.53
N GLY A 473 -26.34 42.37 -17.29
CA GLY A 473 -25.28 42.91 -18.13
C GLY A 473 -23.87 42.40 -17.79
N GLY A 474 -23.42 41.38 -18.52
CA GLY A 474 -22.00 41.19 -18.87
C GLY A 474 -21.21 40.14 -18.10
N GLY A 475 -21.01 38.95 -18.70
CA GLY A 475 -19.98 37.99 -18.26
C GLY A 475 -20.11 36.62 -18.94
N ASP A 476 -19.42 36.44 -20.07
CA ASP A 476 -19.21 35.20 -20.83
C ASP A 476 -19.04 33.93 -19.98
N ARG A 477 -19.77 32.87 -20.35
CA ARG A 477 -19.29 31.46 -20.36
C ARG A 477 -20.29 30.55 -21.11
N ASP A 478 -19.82 30.05 -22.25
CA ASP A 478 -20.40 28.96 -23.04
C ASP A 478 -20.64 27.68 -22.20
N GLY A 479 -21.81 27.06 -22.38
CA GLY A 479 -22.17 25.72 -21.89
C GLY A 479 -23.70 25.49 -21.90
N PRO A 480 -24.22 24.36 -22.41
CA PRO A 480 -25.55 24.32 -23.01
C PRO A 480 -26.69 24.37 -21.99
N SER A 481 -27.72 25.11 -22.40
CA SER A 481 -29.01 25.33 -21.75
C SER A 481 -29.72 24.05 -21.34
N SER A 482 -30.11 23.98 -20.06
CA SER A 482 -31.19 23.10 -19.61
C SER A 482 -32.31 23.98 -19.05
N ASP A 483 -33.38 24.10 -19.83
CA ASP A 483 -34.64 24.73 -19.44
C ASP A 483 -35.18 24.06 -18.18
N SER A 484 -35.31 24.84 -17.11
CA SER A 484 -36.10 24.48 -15.94
C SER A 484 -37.51 25.05 -16.12
N GLN A 485 -38.44 24.21 -16.56
CA GLN A 485 -39.87 24.46 -16.43
C GLN A 485 -40.50 23.42 -15.50
N GLY A 486 -41.25 23.92 -14.52
CA GLY A 486 -42.53 23.34 -14.13
C GLY A 486 -42.49 22.11 -13.24
N TYR A 487 -42.87 22.33 -11.99
CA TYR A 487 -43.35 21.35 -11.02
C TYR A 487 -44.16 20.18 -11.62
N ASN A 488 -43.95 19.01 -11.01
CA ASN A 488 -44.66 17.71 -11.14
C ASN A 488 -44.16 16.76 -12.22
N VAL A 489 -43.12 15.98 -11.89
CA VAL A 489 -42.91 14.65 -12.49
C VAL A 489 -43.04 13.61 -11.37
N ARG A 490 -44.09 12.81 -11.47
CA ARG A 490 -44.30 11.59 -10.68
C ARG A 490 -43.07 10.71 -10.81
N VAL A 491 -42.58 10.18 -9.69
CA VAL A 491 -41.60 9.08 -9.70
C VAL A 491 -42.23 7.91 -10.45
N ALA A 492 -41.80 7.69 -11.69
CA ALA A 492 -42.04 6.43 -12.37
C ALA A 492 -41.16 5.40 -11.65
N LEU A 493 -41.78 4.58 -10.81
CA LEU A 493 -41.22 3.28 -10.48
C LEU A 493 -41.11 2.55 -11.82
N SER A 494 -39.89 2.36 -12.32
CA SER A 494 -39.65 1.46 -13.43
C SER A 494 -40.10 0.08 -12.96
N ASN A 495 -41.27 -0.29 -13.46
CA ASN A 495 -41.80 -1.64 -13.47
C ASN A 495 -40.99 -2.38 -14.56
N ASP A 496 -39.73 -2.65 -14.27
CA ASP A 496 -38.94 -3.54 -15.10
C ASP A 496 -39.28 -4.96 -14.66
N GLU A 497 -40.16 -5.52 -15.48
CA GLU A 497 -40.42 -6.93 -15.74
C GLU A 497 -39.41 -7.89 -15.09
N TYR A 498 -39.99 -8.79 -14.30
CA TYR A 498 -39.46 -10.12 -14.10
C TYR A 498 -39.12 -10.70 -15.48
N ASP A 499 -37.82 -10.75 -15.80
CA ASP A 499 -37.33 -11.64 -16.85
C ASP A 499 -37.35 -13.05 -16.25
N GLU A 500 -38.47 -13.71 -16.51
CA GLU A 500 -38.71 -15.13 -16.31
C GLU A 500 -37.82 -15.88 -17.31
N GLY A 501 -36.56 -16.05 -16.92
CA GLY A 501 -35.64 -17.03 -17.51
C GLY A 501 -35.95 -18.40 -16.96
N ASP A 502 -37.02 -18.99 -17.48
CA ASP A 502 -37.28 -20.42 -17.49
C ASP A 502 -36.16 -21.12 -18.29
N ASP A 503 -35.31 -21.83 -17.57
CA ASP A 503 -34.57 -23.00 -18.07
C ASP A 503 -34.58 -24.01 -16.92
N ASP A 504 -35.79 -24.46 -16.55
CA ASP A 504 -35.99 -25.78 -15.97
C ASP A 504 -35.69 -26.82 -17.08
N ASP A 505 -34.47 -27.36 -17.04
CA ASP A 505 -34.11 -28.66 -17.65
C ASP A 505 -33.31 -29.44 -16.60
N ASP A 506 -33.85 -29.55 -15.38
CA ASP A 506 -33.48 -30.59 -14.40
C ASP A 506 -34.48 -31.75 -14.55
N ASP A 507 -34.48 -32.39 -15.72
CA ASP A 507 -35.05 -33.73 -15.91
C ASP A 507 -34.12 -34.76 -15.26
N ASP A 508 -34.63 -35.37 -14.19
CA ASP A 508 -34.37 -36.72 -13.70
C ASP A 508 -33.25 -37.52 -14.40
N LEU A 509 -32.10 -37.67 -13.75
CA LEU A 509 -31.19 -38.81 -13.98
C LEU A 509 -30.80 -39.48 -12.68
N ASP A 510 -31.79 -40.21 -12.17
CA ASP A 510 -31.66 -41.32 -11.25
C ASP A 510 -30.67 -42.37 -11.82
N GLY A 511 -29.67 -42.75 -11.04
CA GLY A 511 -28.89 -43.99 -11.18
C GLY A 511 -28.24 -44.32 -12.53
N MET A 512 -27.03 -43.80 -12.78
CA MET A 512 -26.03 -44.54 -13.58
C MET A 512 -24.69 -44.60 -12.85
N GLU A 513 -24.36 -45.82 -12.44
CA GLU A 513 -23.04 -46.28 -12.05
C GLU A 513 -21.98 -45.79 -13.06
N ALA A 514 -20.88 -45.22 -12.55
CA ALA A 514 -19.79 -44.73 -13.39
C ALA A 514 -19.09 -45.92 -14.08
N ASP A 515 -19.48 -46.19 -15.33
CA ASP A 515 -18.84 -47.20 -16.16
C ASP A 515 -17.39 -46.77 -16.46
N ILE A 516 -16.44 -47.53 -15.91
CA ILE A 516 -15.01 -47.24 -15.99
C ILE A 516 -14.58 -47.42 -17.47
N PRO A 517 -14.08 -46.37 -18.15
CA PRO A 517 -13.76 -46.46 -19.57
C PRO A 517 -12.69 -47.51 -19.86
N ASP A 518 -13.01 -48.47 -20.73
CA ASP A 518 -12.07 -49.52 -21.12
C ASP A 518 -10.81 -48.93 -21.77
N ARG A 519 -9.69 -49.64 -21.65
CA ARG A 519 -8.34 -49.24 -22.04
C ARG A 519 -8.25 -48.71 -23.48
N GLN A 520 -9.11 -49.19 -24.38
CA GLN A 520 -9.18 -48.70 -25.76
C GLN A 520 -9.82 -47.30 -25.87
N GLN A 521 -10.83 -46.99 -25.06
CA GLN A 521 -11.47 -45.67 -25.04
C GLN A 521 -10.55 -44.62 -24.44
N MET A 522 -9.83 -44.95 -23.35
CA MET A 522 -8.77 -44.11 -22.79
C MET A 522 -7.65 -43.80 -23.81
N LYS A 523 -7.26 -44.80 -24.62
CA LYS A 523 -6.26 -44.62 -25.68
C LYS A 523 -6.75 -43.71 -26.81
N LYS A 524 -8.05 -43.75 -27.13
CA LYS A 524 -8.69 -42.89 -28.16
C LYS A 524 -8.82 -41.45 -27.68
N MET A 525 -9.21 -41.25 -26.41
CA MET A 525 -9.28 -39.95 -25.74
C MET A 525 -7.91 -39.28 -25.65
N HIS A 526 -6.88 -40.04 -25.24
CA HIS A 526 -5.51 -39.55 -25.18
C HIS A 526 -4.95 -39.19 -26.57
N GLY A 527 -5.25 -40.00 -27.59
CA GLY A 527 -4.89 -39.70 -28.98
C GLY A 527 -5.53 -38.41 -29.50
N ALA A 528 -6.83 -38.24 -29.28
CA ALA A 528 -7.55 -37.02 -29.67
C ALA A 528 -7.02 -35.76 -28.96
N MET A 529 -6.58 -35.89 -27.71
CA MET A 529 -6.01 -34.78 -26.93
C MET A 529 -4.61 -34.38 -27.42
N LEU A 530 -3.78 -35.35 -27.83
CA LEU A 530 -2.47 -35.13 -28.47
C LEU A 530 -2.59 -34.48 -29.85
N ASP A 531 -3.58 -34.90 -30.66
CA ASP A 531 -3.83 -34.32 -31.97
C ASP A 531 -4.33 -32.86 -31.86
N LYS A 532 -5.13 -32.55 -30.83
CA LYS A 532 -5.57 -31.17 -30.54
C LYS A 532 -4.43 -30.27 -30.06
N ALA A 533 -3.45 -30.83 -29.34
CA ALA A 533 -2.26 -30.11 -28.87
C ALA A 533 -1.26 -29.83 -30.02
N THR A 534 -1.05 -30.80 -30.91
CA THR A 534 -0.12 -30.66 -32.04
C THR A 534 -0.67 -29.78 -33.17
N ALA A 535 -1.99 -29.69 -33.35
CA ALA A 535 -2.64 -28.80 -34.31
C ALA A 535 -2.45 -27.29 -33.99
N LYS A 536 -2.27 -26.92 -32.72
CA LYS A 536 -2.06 -25.52 -32.31
C LYS A 536 -0.66 -24.98 -32.68
N ASN A 537 0.33 -25.84 -32.89
CA ASN A 537 1.72 -25.43 -33.21
C ASN A 537 1.98 -25.14 -34.71
N LYS A 538 1.03 -25.40 -35.62
CA LYS A 538 1.22 -25.16 -37.07
C LYS A 538 0.78 -23.78 -37.56
N ARG A 539 0.12 -22.93 -36.75
CA ARG A 539 -0.45 -21.64 -37.21
C ARG A 539 0.45 -20.40 -37.05
N LYS A 540 1.68 -20.51 -36.56
CA LYS A 540 2.62 -19.36 -36.45
C LYS A 540 3.89 -19.54 -37.30
N LYS A 541 3.77 -19.53 -38.63
CA LYS A 541 4.88 -19.15 -39.53
C LYS A 541 4.39 -18.79 -40.94
N LYS A 542 4.01 -17.53 -41.17
CA LYS A 542 3.95 -16.94 -42.53
C LYS A 542 3.95 -15.41 -42.50
N GLY A 543 4.94 -14.81 -43.18
CA GLY A 543 5.05 -13.38 -43.54
C GLY A 543 5.77 -12.51 -42.49
N LYS A 544 6.70 -11.61 -42.81
CA LYS A 544 7.10 -11.02 -44.10
C LYS A 544 8.47 -10.35 -43.95
N PHE A 545 9.34 -10.54 -44.94
CA PHE A 545 10.59 -9.81 -45.16
C PHE A 545 10.32 -8.33 -45.53
N GLY A 546 11.23 -7.44 -45.15
CA GLY A 546 11.37 -6.07 -45.66
C GLY A 546 12.70 -5.48 -45.17
N ALA A 547 13.62 -5.26 -46.10
CA ALA A 547 15.01 -4.86 -45.89
C ALA A 547 15.24 -3.35 -46.11
N GLU A 548 16.49 -2.93 -45.82
CA GLU A 548 17.18 -1.66 -46.16
C GLU A 548 17.00 -0.48 -45.16
N SER A 549 18.02 0.29 -44.77
CA SER A 549 19.46 0.32 -45.09
C SER A 549 20.23 1.25 -44.11
N ALA A 550 21.52 0.92 -43.95
CA ALA A 550 22.72 1.78 -43.83
C ALA A 550 22.83 2.96 -42.82
N ALA A 551 23.79 2.82 -41.89
CA ALA A 551 24.97 3.68 -41.61
C ALA A 551 25.52 3.26 -40.22
N GLY A 552 26.79 2.93 -39.95
CA GLY A 552 28.07 3.31 -40.55
C GLY A 552 28.90 4.07 -39.50
N VAL A 553 30.19 3.72 -39.36
CA VAL A 553 31.28 4.28 -38.49
C VAL A 553 31.57 3.42 -37.23
N LYS A 554 32.55 2.49 -37.28
CA LYS A 554 34.02 2.63 -37.00
C LYS A 554 34.31 3.06 -35.54
N ALA A 555 35.32 2.61 -34.81
CA ALA A 555 36.36 1.58 -34.89
C ALA A 555 37.17 1.73 -33.58
N ALA A 556 37.71 0.65 -32.99
CA ALA A 556 39.05 0.64 -32.37
C ALA A 556 39.37 -0.74 -31.78
N SER A 557 40.49 -1.27 -32.25
CA SER A 557 41.19 -2.48 -31.84
C SER A 557 42.21 -2.14 -30.74
N ALA A 558 42.48 -3.07 -29.81
CA ALA A 558 43.79 -3.75 -29.70
C ALA A 558 44.21 -4.13 -28.26
N LYS A 559 44.56 -5.43 -28.15
CA LYS A 559 45.75 -6.03 -27.49
C LYS A 559 45.82 -6.22 -25.96
N GLY A 560 46.14 -7.47 -25.60
CA GLY A 560 47.05 -7.82 -24.48
C GLY A 560 46.71 -9.15 -23.77
N GLY A 561 47.35 -10.27 -24.14
CA GLY A 561 47.25 -11.58 -23.44
C GLY A 561 48.20 -11.68 -22.22
N PRO A 562 48.72 -12.89 -21.87
CA PRO A 562 48.01 -14.08 -21.37
C PRO A 562 48.74 -14.75 -20.14
N VAL A 563 48.26 -15.95 -19.75
CA VAL A 563 48.95 -17.08 -19.07
C VAL A 563 48.84 -17.21 -17.54
N GLY A 564 48.39 -18.41 -17.09
CA GLY A 564 48.61 -18.94 -15.74
C GLY A 564 47.97 -20.32 -15.53
N LYS A 565 48.75 -21.40 -15.71
CA LYS A 565 48.41 -22.83 -15.51
C LYS A 565 48.46 -23.26 -14.03
N GLY A 566 47.77 -24.36 -13.73
CA GLY A 566 48.10 -25.32 -12.65
C GLY A 566 46.94 -25.52 -11.67
N GLY A 567 46.53 -26.71 -11.24
CA GLY A 567 47.02 -28.08 -11.43
C GLY A 567 46.11 -29.01 -10.60
N ALA A 568 45.97 -30.25 -11.02
CA ALA A 568 45.16 -31.28 -10.37
C ALA A 568 45.97 -32.09 -9.33
N SER A 569 45.32 -32.55 -8.25
CA SER A 569 45.66 -33.77 -7.48
C SER A 569 44.45 -34.12 -6.57
N THR A 570 43.71 -35.22 -6.71
CA THR A 570 43.96 -36.64 -6.38
C THR A 570 44.32 -36.95 -4.92
N GLY A 571 43.52 -37.86 -4.31
CA GLY A 571 43.79 -38.62 -3.07
C GLY A 571 42.81 -38.27 -1.93
N GLY A 572 42.07 -39.15 -1.27
CA GLY A 572 42.13 -40.61 -1.14
C GLY A 572 42.14 -41.03 0.35
N ARG A 573 41.01 -41.60 0.82
CA ARG A 573 40.79 -42.51 1.99
C ARG A 573 41.21 -42.10 3.42
N LYS A 574 40.24 -42.24 4.35
CA LYS A 574 40.21 -43.10 5.57
C LYS A 574 38.81 -42.90 6.21
N LEU A 575 37.95 -43.90 6.32
CA LEU A 575 37.87 -44.93 7.38
C LEU A 575 38.08 -44.34 8.78
N ASP A 576 37.00 -44.22 9.55
CA ASP A 576 36.97 -44.63 10.95
C ASP A 576 35.56 -45.12 11.31
N THR A 577 35.57 -46.28 11.95
CA THR A 577 34.49 -46.99 12.61
C THR A 577 34.25 -46.37 13.98
N ASP A 578 32.98 -46.25 14.36
CA ASP A 578 32.43 -46.73 15.65
C ASP A 578 30.94 -47.02 15.46
#